data_AF-A0A7X4LP85-F1
#
_entry.id   AF-A0A7X4LP85-F1
#
_cell.length_a   1.000
_cell.length_b   1.000
_cell.length_c   1.000
_cell.angle_alpha   90.00
_cell.angle_beta   90.00
_cell.angle_gamma   90.00
#
_symmetry.space_group_name_H-M   'P 1'
#
loop_
_entity.id
_entity.type
_entity.pdbx_description
1 polymer ?
#
loop_
_entity_poly.entity_id
_entity_poly.type
_entity_poly.pdbx_seq_one_letter_code
_entity_poly.pdbx_strand_id
1 'polypeptide(L)'
;MIYSPQQLANQLKLIRTKHSLSQSELAERVGIKQSTLSNFENHPDTTQLKTVFKIIQALELQLTVSDKEQKHTITDPSGEVW
;
A
#
# COMPACT_ATOMS: atom_id res chain seq x y z
N MET A 1 6.64 -0.90 -6.06
CA MET A 1 6.84 0.35 -5.29
C MET A 1 5.55 1.14 -5.26
N ILE A 2 5.29 1.87 -4.16
CA ILE A 2 4.04 2.62 -3.94
C ILE A 2 4.41 4.11 -3.82
N TYR A 3 3.79 4.94 -4.65
CA TYR A 3 4.05 6.38 -4.78
C TYR A 3 2.78 7.23 -4.74
N SER A 4 1.59 6.62 -4.63
CA SER A 4 0.33 7.35 -4.53
C SER A 4 -0.67 6.66 -3.61
N PRO A 5 -1.67 7.39 -3.07
CA PRO A 5 -2.75 6.81 -2.28
C PRO A 5 -3.48 5.69 -3.04
N GLN A 6 -3.73 5.87 -4.34
CA GLN A 6 -4.39 4.85 -5.16
C GLN A 6 -3.57 3.55 -5.28
N GLN A 7 -2.25 3.65 -5.43
CA GLN A 7 -1.39 2.47 -5.47
C GLN A 7 -1.41 1.72 -4.14
N LEU A 8 -1.39 2.44 -3.01
CA LEU A 8 -1.50 1.84 -1.69
C LEU A 8 -2.86 1.15 -1.50
N ALA A 9 -3.96 1.83 -1.84
CA ALA A 9 -5.30 1.29 -1.73
C ALA A 9 -5.48 0.01 -2.55
N ASN A 10 -5.01 0.01 -3.80
CA ASN A 10 -5.05 -1.17 -4.67
C ASN A 10 -4.27 -2.34 -4.06
N GLN A 11 -3.09 -2.08 -3.52
CA GLN A 11 -2.25 -3.12 -2.89
C GLN A 11 -2.93 -3.71 -1.65
N LEU A 12 -3.45 -2.86 -0.75
CA LEU A 12 -4.11 -3.34 0.47
C LEU A 12 -5.42 -4.07 0.16
N LYS A 13 -6.20 -3.61 -0.81
CA LYS A 13 -7.39 -4.31 -1.31
C LYS A 13 -7.05 -5.69 -1.85
N LEU A 14 -6.00 -5.79 -2.67
CA LEU A 14 -5.54 -7.07 -3.21
C LEU A 14 -5.17 -8.06 -2.10
N ILE A 15 -4.40 -7.61 -1.10
CA ILE A 15 -4.01 -8.45 0.05
C ILE A 15 -5.25 -8.89 0.83
N ARG A 16 -6.17 -7.95 1.14
CA ARG A 16 -7.44 -8.30 1.80
C ARG A 16 -8.20 -9.39 1.06
N THR A 17 -8.34 -9.27 -0.27
CA THR A 17 -9.04 -10.27 -1.08
C THR A 17 -8.30 -11.60 -1.17
N LYS A 18 -6.96 -11.60 -1.13
CA LYS A 18 -6.15 -12.83 -1.06
C LYS A 18 -6.32 -13.55 0.27
N HIS A 19 -6.61 -12.82 1.34
CA HIS A 19 -6.97 -13.39 2.64
C HIS A 19 -8.45 -13.80 2.72
N SER A 20 -9.20 -13.70 1.62
CA SER A 20 -10.64 -13.99 1.56
C SER A 20 -11.49 -13.17 2.54
N LEU A 21 -11.00 -12.01 2.98
CA LEU A 21 -11.72 -11.13 3.91
C LEU A 21 -12.63 -10.19 3.12
N SER A 22 -13.89 -10.10 3.53
CA SER A 22 -14.79 -9.03 3.13
C SER A 22 -14.35 -7.69 3.74
N GLN A 23 -14.91 -6.59 3.25
CA GLN A 23 -14.66 -5.28 3.83
C GLN A 23 -15.21 -5.19 5.26
N SER A 24 -16.34 -5.82 5.56
CA SER A 24 -16.93 -5.82 6.90
C SER A 24 -16.04 -6.54 7.91
N GLU A 25 -15.55 -7.74 7.56
CA GLU A 25 -14.69 -8.53 8.45
C GLU A 25 -13.38 -7.80 8.76
N LEU A 26 -12.74 -7.17 7.77
CA LEU A 26 -11.51 -6.42 8.02
C LEU A 26 -11.77 -5.15 8.85
N ALA A 27 -12.86 -4.44 8.57
CA ALA A 27 -13.22 -3.22 9.28
C ALA A 27 -13.51 -3.47 10.77
N GLU A 28 -14.16 -4.60 11.08
CA GLU A 28 -14.49 -5.01 12.44
C GLU A 28 -13.24 -5.27 13.30
N ARG A 29 -12.21 -5.93 12.74
CA ARG A 29 -10.95 -6.24 13.45
C ARG A 29 -10.27 -5.03 14.07
N VAL A 30 -10.44 -3.84 13.49
CA VAL A 30 -9.78 -2.59 13.92
C VAL A 30 -10.74 -1.46 14.25
N GLY A 31 -12.03 -1.79 14.41
CA GLY A 31 -13.07 -0.87 14.85
C GLY A 31 -13.23 0.34 13.94
N ILE A 32 -13.28 0.13 12.61
CA ILE A 32 -13.68 1.16 11.64
C ILE A 32 -15.00 0.76 10.99
N LYS A 33 -15.69 1.71 10.35
CA LYS A 33 -16.90 1.39 9.58
C LYS A 33 -16.49 0.71 8.28
N GLN A 34 -17.27 -0.27 7.81
CA GLN A 34 -17.08 -0.87 6.48
C GLN A 34 -17.09 0.20 5.37
N SER A 35 -17.94 1.22 5.48
CA SER A 35 -17.97 2.35 4.53
C SER A 35 -16.66 3.15 4.52
N THR A 36 -15.96 3.25 5.65
CA THR A 36 -14.63 3.87 5.71
C THR A 36 -13.60 3.06 4.93
N LEU A 37 -13.61 1.73 5.07
CA LEU A 37 -12.74 0.86 4.27
C LEU A 37 -13.09 0.92 2.78
N SER A 38 -14.38 0.89 2.43
CA SER A 38 -14.82 1.03 1.04
C SER A 38 -14.40 2.36 0.43
N ASN A 39 -14.52 3.47 1.18
CA ASN A 39 -14.06 4.77 0.71
C ASN A 39 -12.55 4.79 0.51
N PHE A 40 -11.77 4.21 1.42
CA PHE A 40 -10.32 4.09 1.22
C PHE A 40 -9.98 3.29 -0.05
N GLU A 41 -10.66 2.17 -0.31
CA GLU A 41 -10.38 1.32 -1.46
C GLU A 41 -10.72 1.97 -2.81
N ASN A 42 -11.67 2.90 -2.86
CA ASN A 42 -12.15 3.51 -4.10
C ASN A 42 -11.73 4.98 -4.26
N HIS A 43 -11.56 5.73 -3.16
CA HIS A 43 -11.27 7.17 -3.10
C HIS A 43 -10.27 7.50 -1.97
N PRO A 44 -9.01 7.03 -2.07
CA PRO A 44 -8.05 7.08 -0.97
C PRO A 44 -7.50 8.48 -0.65
N ASP A 45 -7.63 9.45 -1.55
CA ASP A 45 -6.94 10.76 -1.49
C ASP A 45 -7.20 11.56 -0.21
N THR A 46 -8.39 11.39 0.40
CA THR A 46 -8.79 12.09 1.63
C THR A 46 -8.76 11.19 2.86
N THR A 47 -8.27 9.95 2.74
CA THR A 47 -8.21 9.02 3.87
C THR A 47 -7.20 9.48 4.89
N GLN A 48 -7.65 9.61 6.15
CA GLN A 48 -6.76 9.97 7.25
C GLN A 48 -5.69 8.89 7.45
N LEU A 49 -4.45 9.30 7.66
CA LEU A 49 -3.32 8.39 7.85
C LEU A 49 -3.56 7.39 9.01
N LYS A 50 -4.27 7.80 10.07
CA LYS A 50 -4.68 6.91 11.16
C LYS A 50 -5.52 5.72 10.69
N THR A 51 -6.39 5.92 9.69
CA THR A 51 -7.21 4.86 9.08
C THR A 51 -6.35 3.93 8.26
N VAL A 52 -5.37 4.45 7.52
CA VAL A 52 -4.41 3.64 6.77
C VAL A 52 -3.64 2.70 7.70
N PHE A 53 -3.12 3.21 8.82
CA PHE A 53 -2.42 2.38 9.80
C PHE A 53 -3.32 1.32 10.45
N LYS A 54 -4.59 1.65 10.73
CA LYS A 54 -5.56 0.65 11.19
C LYS A 54 -5.75 -0.47 10.16
N ILE A 55 -5.87 -0.15 8.88
CA ILE A 55 -6.04 -1.15 7.82
C ILE A 55 -4.78 -2.03 7.69
N ILE A 56 -3.59 -1.43 7.75
CA ILE A 56 -2.31 -2.14 7.73
C ILE A 56 -2.22 -3.12 8.91
N GLN A 57 -2.60 -2.68 10.12
CA GLN A 57 -2.66 -3.52 11.31
C GLN A 57 -3.69 -4.65 11.17
N ALA A 58 -4.88 -4.37 10.64
CA ALA A 58 -5.95 -5.36 10.43
C ALA A 58 -5.54 -6.49 9.48
N LEU A 59 -4.64 -6.17 8.53
CA LEU A 59 -4.07 -7.10 7.56
C LEU A 59 -2.79 -7.78 8.06
N GLU A 60 -2.36 -7.52 9.29
CA GLU A 60 -1.12 -8.06 9.88
C GLU A 60 0.13 -7.68 9.06
N LEU A 61 0.14 -6.46 8.52
CA LEU A 61 1.22 -5.92 7.71
C LEU A 61 2.06 -4.90 8.51
N GLN A 62 3.27 -4.64 8.01
CA GLN A 62 4.11 -3.52 8.42
C GLN A 62 4.34 -2.56 7.24
N LEU A 63 4.56 -1.29 7.56
CA LEU A 63 4.93 -0.26 6.58
C LEU A 63 6.38 0.15 6.79
N THR A 64 7.17 0.11 5.73
CA THR A 64 8.57 0.57 5.71
C THR A 64 8.74 1.67 4.67
N VAL A 65 9.59 2.65 4.97
CA VAL A 65 10.04 3.67 4.01
C VAL A 65 11.47 3.31 3.59
N SER A 66 11.74 3.33 2.29
CA SER A 66 13.04 3.02 1.71
C SER A 66 13.42 4.08 0.68
N ASP A 67 14.72 4.24 0.45
CA ASP A 67 15.21 5.04 -0.66
C ASP A 67 14.72 4.46 -1.99
N LYS A 68 14.55 5.33 -2.99
CA LYS A 68 14.33 4.88 -4.36
C LYS A 68 15.57 4.12 -4.82
N GLU A 69 15.38 2.97 -5.47
CA GLU A 69 16.49 2.27 -6.11
C GLU A 69 17.22 3.23 -7.07
N GLN A 70 18.45 3.59 -6.71
CA GLN A 70 19.35 4.31 -7.59
C GLN A 70 19.77 3.32 -8.69
N LYS A 71 19.31 3.53 -9.92
CA LYS A 71 19.94 2.85 -11.07
C LYS A 71 21.38 3.35 -11.14
N HIS A 72 22.31 2.64 -10.53
CA HIS A 72 23.72 2.78 -10.90
C HIS A 72 23.83 2.30 -12.35
N THR A 73 23.68 3.23 -13.29
CA THR A 73 24.34 3.09 -14.58
C THR A 73 25.82 3.09 -14.25
N ILE A 74 26.41 1.90 -14.14
CA ILE A 74 27.84 1.76 -14.33
C ILE A 74 28.04 2.10 -15.82
N THR A 75 28.18 3.40 -16.12
CA THR A 75 28.92 3.80 -17.31
C THR A 75 30.35 3.40 -17.01
N ASP A 76 30.74 2.32 -17.67
CA ASP A 76 32.10 1.85 -17.79
C ASP A 76 33.07 3.04 -17.99
N PRO A 77 34.06 3.24 -17.10
CA PRO A 77 35.09 4.26 -17.31
C PRO A 77 36.05 3.90 -18.47
N SER A 78 35.95 2.71 -19.07
CA SER A 78 36.83 2.28 -20.16
C SER A 78 36.34 2.61 -21.58
N GLY A 79 35.07 3.03 -21.76
CA GLY A 79 34.62 3.59 -23.04
C GLY A 79 34.76 2.69 -24.27
N GLU A 80 34.91 1.37 -24.13
CA GLU A 80 34.89 0.48 -25.28
C GLU A 80 33.46 0.07 -25.65
N VAL A 81 33.07 0.48 -26.86
CA VAL A 81 31.87 0.01 -27.56
C VAL A 81 32.26 -1.23 -28.35
N TRP A 82 31.57 -2.35 -28.14
CA TRP A 82 31.51 -3.48 -29.07
C TRP A 82 30.07 -3.65 -29.55
#